data_AF-V5SFU8-F1
#
_entry.id   AF-V5SFU8-F1
#
_cell.length_a   1.000
_cell.length_b   1.000
_cell.length_c   1.000
_cell.angle_alpha   90.00
_cell.angle_beta   90.00
_cell.angle_gamma   90.00
#
_symmetry.space_group_name_H-M   'P 1'
#
loop_
_entity.id
_entity.type
_entity.pdbx_description
1 polymer ?
#
loop_
_entity_poly.entity_id
_entity_poly.type
_entity_poly.pdbx_seq_one_letter_code
_entity_poly.pdbx_strand_id
1 'polypeptide(L)'
;MGCARIFRAPLIRLESRAEACHDAPSAIAWIPLRMTPSKDIARLIEIMAALRTPGTGCPWDLEQTFATIAPYTIEEAYEVADAIAREDLVDLRDELGDLLLQVAYHARLAEEQGAFAFGDVVEAITSKMIRRHPHVFGDENGRSIGMAEGFWARIKAEEKAAKEAARGGEAEAGGGLLADVPVGLPALTRAIKLQDKAAKVGFDWPSLAPVFDKLREEIGELAEVALPADPRSSDPDLSADTQAKVEEEFGDLLFVMANVARHLKLDPEAALRGANGKFMRRFAHIEQRLAEDGRTPEGSTLAEMDALWDEAKARERE
;
A
#
# COMPACT_ATOMS: atom_id res chain seq x y z
N MET A 1 22.78 -15.21 11.99
CA MET A 1 23.77 -14.49 11.16
C MET A 1 23.03 -13.98 9.95
N GLY A 2 22.65 -12.71 9.98
CA GLY A 2 21.77 -12.10 9.00
C GLY A 2 22.51 -11.30 7.93
N CYS A 3 21.71 -10.79 7.00
CA CYS A 3 22.02 -9.81 5.96
C CYS A 3 22.61 -10.36 4.65
N ALA A 4 21.72 -10.74 3.73
CA ALA A 4 21.93 -10.69 2.28
C ALA A 4 20.60 -10.92 1.54
N ARG A 5 19.70 -9.93 1.52
CA ARG A 5 18.73 -9.79 0.42
C ARG A 5 19.14 -8.59 -0.42
N ILE A 6 20.27 -8.73 -1.10
CA ILE A 6 20.59 -7.91 -2.25
C ILE A 6 19.94 -8.63 -3.45
N PHE A 7 18.97 -7.94 -4.02
CA PHE A 7 18.18 -8.22 -5.22
C PHE A 7 18.80 -9.23 -6.21
N ARG A 8 18.06 -10.31 -6.52
CA ARG A 8 18.35 -11.24 -7.62
C ARG A 8 17.54 -10.84 -8.84
N ALA A 9 18.19 -10.25 -9.85
CA ALA A 9 17.72 -10.24 -11.24
C ALA A 9 18.57 -11.20 -12.08
N PRO A 10 18.03 -11.83 -13.15
CA PRO A 10 18.72 -12.88 -13.89
C PRO A 10 19.78 -12.31 -14.84
N LEU A 11 21.00 -12.87 -14.77
CA LEU A 11 22.12 -12.57 -15.65
C LEU A 11 21.83 -13.00 -17.10
N ILE A 12 21.62 -12.04 -18.00
CA ILE A 12 21.76 -12.26 -19.44
C ILE A 12 23.22 -12.00 -19.82
N ARG A 13 23.85 -13.06 -20.33
CA ARG A 13 25.24 -13.11 -20.79
C ARG A 13 25.35 -12.37 -22.12
N LEU A 14 26.07 -11.24 -22.16
CA LEU A 14 26.56 -10.63 -23.39
C LEU A 14 28.09 -10.70 -23.41
N GLU A 15 28.61 -11.55 -24.29
CA GLU A 15 30.02 -11.73 -24.56
C GLU A 15 30.56 -10.61 -25.46
N SER A 16 31.70 -10.06 -25.04
CA SER A 16 32.84 -9.54 -25.82
C SER A 16 32.58 -8.77 -27.13
N ARG A 17 33.06 -7.51 -27.15
CA ARG A 17 34.14 -7.11 -28.07
C ARG A 17 34.77 -5.79 -27.64
N ALA A 18 36.03 -5.88 -27.24
CA ALA A 18 36.94 -4.76 -27.08
C ALA A 18 37.66 -4.53 -28.42
N GLU A 19 37.67 -3.30 -28.91
CA GLU A 19 38.68 -2.82 -29.87
C GLU A 19 39.09 -1.42 -29.44
N ALA A 20 40.40 -1.28 -29.21
CA ALA A 20 41.06 -0.10 -28.68
C ALA A 20 41.36 0.92 -29.79
N CYS A 21 41.34 2.20 -29.45
CA CYS A 21 42.08 3.22 -30.20
C CYS A 21 42.83 4.14 -29.20
N HIS A 22 44.13 4.27 -29.41
CA HIS A 22 45.08 4.99 -28.56
C HIS A 22 45.17 6.50 -28.89
N ASP A 23 45.68 7.24 -27.90
CA ASP A 23 46.35 8.55 -27.92
C ASP A 23 45.53 9.84 -27.70
N ALA A 24 45.57 10.34 -26.44
CA ALA A 24 45.79 11.76 -26.11
C ALA A 24 46.25 11.94 -24.63
N PRO A 25 47.18 12.88 -24.32
CA PRO A 25 47.73 13.06 -22.97
C PRO A 25 47.03 14.20 -22.19
N SER A 26 46.54 13.90 -21.00
CA SER A 26 46.78 14.67 -19.75
C SER A 26 46.01 14.01 -18.62
N ALA A 27 46.74 13.45 -17.67
CA ALA A 27 46.17 12.84 -16.47
C ALA A 27 45.64 13.94 -15.55
N ILE A 28 44.39 14.38 -15.78
CA ILE A 28 43.53 14.78 -14.68
C ILE A 28 43.09 13.46 -14.06
N ALA A 29 43.62 13.15 -12.88
CA ALA A 29 43.17 12.01 -12.11
C ALA A 29 41.65 12.14 -11.90
N TRP A 30 40.88 11.39 -12.69
CA TRP A 30 39.47 11.16 -12.46
C TRP A 30 39.42 10.26 -11.23
N ILE A 31 39.53 10.87 -10.04
CA ILE A 31 39.18 10.18 -8.81
C ILE A 31 37.65 10.15 -8.85
N PRO A 32 37.00 9.00 -9.12
CA PRO A 32 35.56 8.93 -8.89
C PRO A 32 35.36 9.30 -7.43
N LEU A 33 34.65 10.40 -7.19
CA LEU A 33 34.16 10.74 -5.86
C LEU A 33 33.35 9.54 -5.37
N ARG A 34 33.98 8.68 -4.56
CA ARG A 34 33.29 7.55 -3.96
C ARG A 34 32.20 8.14 -3.08
N MET A 35 30.95 8.00 -3.50
CA MET A 35 29.81 8.38 -2.67
C MET A 35 29.82 7.49 -1.41
N THR A 36 29.61 8.11 -0.25
CA THR A 36 29.52 7.45 1.05
C THR A 36 28.10 7.59 1.62
N PRO A 37 27.62 6.67 2.45
CA PRO A 37 26.36 6.86 3.17
C PRO A 37 26.41 8.12 4.06
N SER A 38 25.28 8.82 4.20
CA SER A 38 25.14 10.04 5.03
C SER A 38 23.76 10.07 5.69
N LYS A 39 23.65 10.83 6.80
CA LYS A 39 22.36 11.15 7.44
C LYS A 39 21.65 12.35 6.78
N ASP A 40 22.33 13.03 5.87
CA ASP A 40 21.78 14.17 5.15
C ASP A 40 20.95 13.71 3.96
N ILE A 41 19.72 14.23 3.85
CA ILE A 41 18.81 13.95 2.73
C ILE A 41 19.42 14.33 1.38
N ALA A 42 20.31 15.33 1.34
CA ALA A 42 21.01 15.72 0.13
C ALA A 42 21.75 14.53 -0.50
N ARG A 43 22.33 13.63 0.31
CA ARG A 43 23.02 12.44 -0.19
C ARG A 43 22.08 11.47 -0.91
N LEU A 44 20.85 11.30 -0.43
CA LEU A 44 19.86 10.46 -1.11
C LEU A 44 19.48 11.06 -2.48
N ILE A 45 19.26 12.37 -2.52
CA ILE A 45 18.93 13.09 -3.76
C ILE A 45 20.10 12.98 -4.76
N GLU A 46 21.33 13.17 -4.31
CA GLU A 46 22.54 12.99 -5.12
C GLU A 46 22.64 11.57 -5.68
N ILE A 47 22.39 10.55 -4.85
CA ILE A 47 22.44 9.14 -5.26
C ILE A 47 21.39 8.87 -6.34
N MET A 48 20.16 9.32 -6.13
CA MET A 48 19.07 9.13 -7.09
C MET A 48 19.38 9.82 -8.44
N ALA A 49 19.92 11.03 -8.40
CA ALA A 49 20.37 11.73 -9.61
C ALA A 49 21.49 10.95 -10.33
N ALA A 50 22.47 10.41 -9.59
CA ALA A 50 23.55 9.62 -10.16
C ALA A 50 23.03 8.32 -10.81
N LEU A 51 22.13 7.60 -10.12
CA LEU A 51 21.51 6.37 -10.64
C LEU A 51 20.73 6.61 -11.94
N ARG A 52 20.13 7.80 -12.10
CA ARG A 52 19.34 8.18 -13.27
C ARG A 52 20.07 9.08 -14.27
N THR A 53 21.39 9.23 -14.15
CA THR A 53 22.17 10.03 -15.12
C THR A 53 22.41 9.23 -16.40
N PRO A 54 21.97 9.67 -17.59
CA PRO A 54 22.22 8.95 -18.83
C PRO A 54 23.71 8.69 -19.07
N GLY A 55 24.04 7.46 -19.49
CA GLY A 55 25.41 7.04 -19.81
C GLY A 55 26.27 6.61 -18.60
N THR A 56 25.96 7.06 -17.39
CA THR A 56 26.73 6.68 -16.16
C THR A 56 25.87 6.02 -15.08
N GLY A 57 24.55 6.22 -15.14
CA GLY A 57 23.57 5.65 -14.23
C GLY A 57 23.30 4.18 -14.45
N CYS A 58 22.46 3.63 -13.58
CA CYS A 58 22.02 2.24 -13.63
C CYS A 58 21.00 2.07 -14.78
N PRO A 59 21.18 1.08 -15.69
CA PRO A 59 20.25 0.85 -16.79
C PRO A 59 18.82 0.58 -16.33
N TRP A 60 18.66 -0.21 -15.25
CA TRP A 60 17.34 -0.50 -14.71
C TRP A 60 16.66 0.77 -14.20
N ASP A 61 17.40 1.61 -13.47
CA ASP A 61 16.84 2.85 -12.95
C ASP A 61 16.41 3.77 -14.09
N LEU A 62 17.26 3.96 -15.11
CA LEU A 62 16.95 4.79 -16.27
C LEU A 62 15.66 4.39 -17.01
N GLU A 63 15.32 3.10 -17.03
CA GLU A 63 14.10 2.59 -17.67
C GLU A 63 12.81 2.84 -16.88
N GLN A 64 12.92 3.21 -15.59
CA GLN A 64 11.75 3.38 -14.74
C GLN A 64 10.95 4.65 -15.04
N THR A 65 9.64 4.57 -14.80
CA THR A 65 8.66 5.65 -14.97
C THR A 65 7.80 5.77 -13.72
N PHE A 66 6.99 6.84 -13.62
CA PHE A 66 6.02 6.98 -12.54
C PHE A 66 5.13 5.73 -12.36
N ALA A 67 4.69 5.14 -13.48
CA ALA A 67 3.80 3.99 -13.47
C ALA A 67 4.50 2.71 -13.00
N THR A 68 5.77 2.52 -13.34
CA THR A 68 6.52 1.32 -12.92
C THR A 68 6.97 1.42 -11.47
N ILE A 69 7.18 2.63 -10.93
CA ILE A 69 7.57 2.84 -9.52
C ILE A 69 6.38 2.85 -8.55
N ALA A 70 5.18 3.21 -9.00
CA ALA A 70 4.00 3.32 -8.15
C ALA A 70 3.65 2.04 -7.34
N PRO A 71 3.73 0.81 -7.91
CA PRO A 71 3.50 -0.42 -7.14
C PRO A 71 4.46 -0.57 -5.96
N TYR A 72 5.76 -0.32 -6.16
CA TYR A 72 6.76 -0.40 -5.08
C TYR A 72 6.46 0.62 -3.97
N THR A 73 5.96 1.81 -4.31
CA THR A 73 5.52 2.79 -3.30
C THR A 73 4.40 2.26 -2.38
N ILE A 74 3.53 1.41 -2.92
CA ILE A 74 2.46 0.77 -2.15
C ILE A 74 3.03 -0.37 -1.31
N GLU A 75 3.93 -1.18 -1.88
CA GLU A 75 4.62 -2.28 -1.19
C GLU A 75 5.39 -1.77 0.04
N GLU A 76 6.24 -0.75 -0.09
CA GLU A 76 7.02 -0.24 1.05
C GLU A 76 6.12 0.35 2.15
N ALA A 77 4.96 0.92 1.79
CA ALA A 77 4.00 1.39 2.77
C ALA A 77 3.39 0.23 3.59
N TYR A 78 3.26 -0.95 3.00
CA TYR A 78 2.83 -2.15 3.69
C TYR A 78 3.93 -2.76 4.55
N GLU A 79 5.18 -2.78 4.09
CA GLU A 79 6.31 -3.26 4.88
C GLU A 79 6.52 -2.38 6.12
N VAL A 80 6.38 -1.05 6.00
CA VAL A 80 6.34 -0.14 7.16
C VAL A 80 5.22 -0.53 8.13
N ALA A 81 4.01 -0.83 7.63
CA ALA A 81 2.88 -1.22 8.48
C ALA A 81 3.12 -2.58 9.17
N ASP A 82 3.78 -3.52 8.49
CA ASP A 82 4.15 -4.82 9.05
C ASP A 82 5.23 -4.69 10.13
N ALA A 83 6.29 -3.91 9.88
CA ALA A 83 7.33 -3.64 10.86
C ALA A 83 6.77 -3.01 12.15
N ILE A 84 5.80 -2.08 12.03
CA ILE A 84 5.07 -1.52 13.17
C ILE A 84 4.29 -2.62 13.91
N ALA A 85 3.57 -3.48 13.18
CA ALA A 85 2.77 -4.56 13.77
C ALA A 85 3.62 -5.59 14.51
N ARG A 86 4.88 -5.80 14.09
CA ARG A 86 5.87 -6.65 14.77
C ARG A 86 6.65 -5.93 15.88
N GLU A 87 6.42 -4.64 16.09
CA GLU A 87 7.19 -3.79 17.00
C GLU A 87 8.71 -3.82 16.71
N ASP A 88 9.10 -4.05 15.45
CA ASP A 88 10.50 -4.15 15.03
C ASP A 88 11.05 -2.79 14.59
N LEU A 89 11.68 -2.08 15.53
CA LEU A 89 12.25 -0.75 15.25
C LEU A 89 13.45 -0.77 14.31
N VAL A 90 14.15 -1.91 14.18
CA VAL A 90 15.28 -2.03 13.25
C VAL A 90 14.75 -2.08 11.83
N ASP A 91 13.79 -2.97 11.60
CA ASP A 91 13.13 -3.12 10.30
C ASP A 91 12.37 -1.84 9.93
N LEU A 92 11.61 -1.27 10.87
CA LEU A 92 10.85 -0.04 10.65
C LEU A 92 11.74 1.10 10.13
N ARG A 93 12.97 1.23 10.64
CA ARG A 93 13.90 2.26 10.16
C ARG A 93 14.29 2.01 8.70
N ASP A 94 14.55 0.76 8.36
CA ASP A 94 15.01 0.38 7.02
C ASP A 94 13.84 0.53 6.02
N GLU A 95 12.63 0.07 6.35
CA GLU A 95 11.41 0.22 5.53
C GLU A 95 10.97 1.69 5.36
N LEU A 96 11.12 2.54 6.39
CA LEU A 96 10.91 3.98 6.25
C LEU A 96 11.93 4.62 5.30
N GLY A 97 13.14 4.06 5.24
CA GLY A 97 14.17 4.45 4.27
C GLY A 97 13.78 4.09 2.85
N ASP A 98 13.26 2.89 2.63
CA ASP A 98 12.80 2.43 1.32
C ASP A 98 11.55 3.20 0.86
N LEU A 99 10.60 3.49 1.75
CA LEU A 99 9.48 4.39 1.43
C LEU A 99 9.95 5.81 1.07
N LEU A 100 10.97 6.33 1.77
CA LEU A 100 11.58 7.63 1.45
C LEU A 100 12.30 7.61 0.09
N LEU A 101 12.94 6.49 -0.26
CA LEU A 101 13.55 6.28 -1.57
C LEU A 101 12.51 6.43 -2.68
N GLN A 102 11.30 5.87 -2.51
CA GLN A 102 10.22 6.00 -3.50
C GLN A 102 9.83 7.48 -3.72
N VAL A 103 9.77 8.29 -2.66
CA VAL A 103 9.51 9.74 -2.77
C VAL A 103 10.64 10.44 -3.53
N ALA A 104 11.90 10.13 -3.23
CA ALA A 104 13.05 10.67 -3.94
C ALA A 104 13.03 10.28 -5.43
N TYR A 105 12.62 9.05 -5.73
CA TYR A 105 12.50 8.53 -7.09
C TYR A 105 11.48 9.31 -7.94
N HIS A 106 10.25 9.46 -7.43
CA HIS A 106 9.20 10.21 -8.12
C HIS A 106 9.57 11.69 -8.26
N ALA A 107 10.20 12.29 -7.24
CA ALA A 107 10.68 13.66 -7.33
C ALA A 107 11.76 13.81 -8.41
N ARG A 108 12.66 12.83 -8.56
CA ARG A 108 13.67 12.86 -9.61
C ARG A 108 13.08 12.72 -11.01
N LEU A 109 12.11 11.82 -11.19
CA LEU A 109 11.36 11.67 -12.44
C LEU A 109 10.61 12.96 -12.83
N ALA A 110 10.04 13.67 -11.86
CA ALA A 110 9.38 14.95 -12.07
C ALA A 110 10.36 16.07 -12.44
N GLU A 111 11.53 16.07 -11.80
CA GLU A 111 12.60 17.04 -12.06
C GLU A 111 13.15 16.87 -13.49
N GLU A 112 13.33 15.62 -13.95
CA GLU A 112 13.74 15.29 -15.32
C GLU A 112 12.74 15.81 -16.38
N GLN A 113 11.48 16.00 -16.00
CA GLN A 113 10.42 16.56 -16.85
C GLN A 113 10.24 18.07 -16.66
N GLY A 114 11.05 18.71 -15.80
CA GLY A 114 10.93 20.14 -15.48
C GLY A 114 9.65 20.49 -14.72
N ALA A 115 8.99 19.53 -14.08
CA ALA A 115 7.71 19.72 -13.40
C ALA A 115 7.88 20.24 -11.97
N PHE A 116 8.66 19.54 -11.14
CA PHE A 116 9.01 19.92 -9.77
C PHE A 116 10.20 19.08 -9.29
N ALA A 117 10.88 19.52 -8.23
CA ALA A 117 11.99 18.82 -7.59
C ALA A 117 11.62 18.37 -6.16
N PHE A 118 12.53 17.63 -5.52
CA PHE A 118 12.32 17.13 -4.15
C PHE A 118 12.02 18.26 -3.14
N GLY A 119 12.69 19.42 -3.29
CA GLY A 119 12.46 20.59 -2.46
C GLY A 119 11.00 21.08 -2.49
N ASP A 120 10.36 21.03 -3.66
CA ASP A 120 8.96 21.43 -3.82
C ASP A 120 8.00 20.46 -3.13
N VAL A 121 8.33 19.16 -3.10
CA VAL A 121 7.58 18.15 -2.32
C VAL A 121 7.64 18.48 -0.83
N VAL A 122 8.83 18.83 -0.32
CA VAL A 122 9.05 19.24 1.07
C VAL A 122 8.30 20.54 1.39
N GLU A 123 8.39 21.55 0.53
CA GLU A 123 7.65 22.81 0.70
C GLU A 123 6.14 22.56 0.72
N ALA A 124 5.62 21.73 -0.18
CA ALA A 124 4.20 21.42 -0.27
C ALA A 124 3.66 20.74 1.01
N ILE A 125 4.41 19.79 1.58
CA ILE A 125 3.99 19.13 2.83
C ILE A 125 4.15 20.05 4.05
N THR A 126 5.27 20.77 4.16
CA THR A 126 5.52 21.67 5.30
C THR A 126 4.53 22.84 5.33
N SER A 127 4.28 23.49 4.20
CA SER A 127 3.26 24.53 4.07
C SER A 127 1.87 24.02 4.46
N LYS A 128 1.53 22.80 4.03
CA LYS A 128 0.26 22.15 4.39
C LYS A 128 0.15 21.86 5.88
N MET A 129 1.22 21.35 6.50
CA MET A 129 1.24 21.03 7.93
C MET A 129 1.14 22.29 8.79
N ILE A 130 1.87 23.36 8.43
CA ILE A 130 1.78 24.66 9.11
C ILE A 130 0.35 25.21 9.04
N ARG A 131 -0.22 25.26 7.83
CA ARG A 131 -1.60 25.76 7.62
C ARG A 131 -2.64 24.96 8.39
N ARG A 132 -2.50 23.64 8.46
CA ARG A 132 -3.45 22.72 9.13
C ARG A 132 -3.38 22.77 10.65
N HIS A 133 -2.31 23.32 11.22
CA HIS A 133 -2.09 23.36 12.67
C HIS A 133 -1.85 24.80 13.16
N PRO A 134 -2.80 25.73 12.94
CA PRO A 134 -2.63 27.11 13.43
C PRO A 134 -2.58 27.19 14.97
N HIS A 135 -3.04 26.16 15.67
CA HIS A 135 -2.89 26.08 17.12
C HIS A 135 -1.46 25.80 17.58
N VAL A 136 -0.64 25.20 16.72
CA VAL A 136 0.78 24.97 16.98
C VAL A 136 1.63 26.09 16.39
N PHE A 137 1.33 26.51 15.15
CA PHE A 137 2.20 27.39 14.36
C PHE A 137 1.62 28.79 14.09
N GLY A 138 0.38 29.07 14.51
CA GLY A 138 -0.30 30.35 14.28
C GLY A 138 -0.10 31.36 15.41
N ASP A 139 -0.71 32.52 15.22
CA ASP A 139 -0.75 33.61 16.21
C ASP A 139 -1.76 33.32 17.36
N GLU A 140 -1.99 34.29 18.23
CA GLU A 140 -2.92 34.16 19.37
C GLU A 140 -4.34 33.74 18.95
N ASN A 141 -4.80 34.18 17.78
CA ASN A 141 -6.09 33.75 17.24
C ASN A 141 -6.03 32.29 16.78
N GLY A 142 -4.95 31.88 16.12
CA GLY A 142 -4.72 30.48 15.71
C GLY A 142 -4.74 29.48 16.87
N ARG A 143 -4.18 29.86 18.03
CA ARG A 143 -4.18 29.05 19.27
C ARG A 143 -5.59 28.80 19.82
N SER A 144 -6.51 29.75 19.66
CA SER A 144 -7.89 29.60 20.12
C SER A 144 -8.78 28.75 19.18
N ILE A 145 -8.42 28.68 17.89
CA ILE A 145 -9.26 28.08 16.84
C ILE A 145 -9.06 26.55 16.69
N GLY A 146 -7.88 26.01 17.04
CA GLY A 146 -7.50 24.63 16.68
C GLY A 146 -8.30 23.48 17.30
N MET A 147 -9.31 23.78 18.11
CA MET A 147 -10.20 22.80 18.75
C MET A 147 -11.66 22.90 18.26
N ALA A 148 -11.97 23.77 17.30
CA ALA A 148 -13.34 23.95 16.81
C ALA A 148 -13.74 22.83 15.81
N GLU A 149 -14.87 22.17 16.08
CA GLU A 149 -15.49 21.22 15.15
C GLU A 149 -15.75 21.89 13.78
N GLY A 150 -15.41 21.21 12.69
CA GLY A 150 -15.60 21.71 11.32
C GLY A 150 -14.42 22.52 10.74
N PHE A 151 -13.45 22.95 11.56
CA PHE A 151 -12.25 23.66 11.08
C PHE A 151 -11.47 22.85 10.03
N TRP A 152 -11.28 21.55 10.29
CA TRP A 152 -10.62 20.63 9.37
C TRP A 152 -11.35 20.44 8.04
N ALA A 153 -12.68 20.47 8.05
CA ALA A 153 -13.48 20.34 6.84
C ALA A 153 -13.34 21.61 5.97
N ARG A 154 -13.36 22.79 6.59
CA ARG A 154 -13.15 24.08 5.92
C ARG A 154 -11.78 24.17 5.25
N ILE A 155 -10.70 23.85 5.98
CA ILE A 155 -9.34 23.86 5.39
C ILE A 155 -9.24 22.89 4.22
N LYS A 156 -9.80 21.68 4.32
CA LYS A 156 -9.79 20.72 3.20
C LYS A 156 -10.54 21.25 1.97
N ALA A 157 -11.63 21.97 2.16
CA ALA A 157 -12.39 22.59 1.07
C ALA A 157 -11.59 23.71 0.38
N GLU A 158 -10.96 24.59 1.17
CA GLU A 158 -10.08 25.66 0.67
C GLU A 158 -8.89 25.09 -0.12
N GLU A 159 -8.30 23.99 0.38
CA GLU A 159 -7.21 23.29 -0.32
C GLU A 159 -7.63 22.69 -1.66
N LYS A 160 -8.84 22.14 -1.74
CA LYS A 160 -9.38 21.60 -2.99
C LYS A 160 -9.57 22.72 -4.00
N ALA A 161 -10.20 23.82 -3.59
CA ALA A 161 -10.42 24.99 -4.44
C ALA A 161 -9.10 25.61 -4.94
N ALA A 162 -8.08 25.72 -4.08
CA ALA A 162 -6.77 26.23 -4.47
C ALA A 162 -6.06 25.34 -5.51
N LYS A 163 -6.18 24.01 -5.38
CA LYS A 163 -5.63 23.06 -6.36
C LYS A 163 -6.37 23.11 -7.69
N GLU A 164 -7.69 23.24 -7.68
CA GLU A 164 -8.51 23.40 -8.89
C GLU A 164 -8.15 24.70 -9.63
N ALA A 165 -7.94 25.80 -8.89
CA ALA A 165 -7.47 27.06 -9.45
C ALA A 165 -6.06 26.94 -10.06
N ALA A 166 -5.13 26.25 -9.37
CA ALA A 166 -3.77 26.04 -9.88
C ALA A 166 -3.70 25.15 -11.13
N ARG A 167 -4.70 24.26 -11.33
CA ARG A 167 -4.82 23.40 -12.52
C ARG A 167 -5.47 24.09 -13.72
N GLY A 168 -5.72 25.40 -13.65
CA GLY A 168 -6.24 26.17 -14.80
C GLY A 168 -7.75 26.13 -14.98
N GLY A 169 -8.52 25.74 -13.96
CA GLY A 169 -9.98 25.83 -14.00
C GLY A 169 -10.69 24.76 -14.84
N GLU A 170 -9.96 23.76 -15.36
CA GLU A 170 -10.56 22.49 -15.76
C GLU A 170 -10.97 21.73 -14.49
N ALA A 171 -12.08 22.15 -13.89
CA ALA A 171 -12.85 21.24 -13.08
C ALA A 171 -13.14 20.03 -13.98
N GLU A 172 -12.74 18.82 -13.58
CA GLU A 172 -13.30 17.63 -14.18
C GLU A 172 -14.83 17.74 -14.06
N ALA A 173 -15.46 18.17 -15.15
CA ALA A 173 -16.90 18.26 -15.31
C ALA A 173 -17.48 16.85 -15.47
N GLY A 174 -17.27 16.03 -14.44
CA GLY A 174 -17.67 14.63 -14.36
C GLY A 174 -17.67 14.07 -12.94
N GLY A 175 -17.28 14.86 -11.93
CA GLY A 175 -17.07 14.34 -10.59
C GLY A 175 -18.35 14.18 -9.77
N GLY A 176 -19.04 13.04 -9.87
CA GLY A 176 -20.07 12.65 -8.89
C GLY A 176 -19.52 12.68 -7.45
N LEU A 177 -20.40 12.60 -6.44
CA LEU A 177 -20.04 12.67 -4.99
C LEU A 177 -18.82 11.81 -4.58
N LEU A 178 -18.60 10.72 -5.31
CA LEU A 178 -17.60 9.68 -5.04
C LEU A 178 -16.34 9.78 -5.91
N ALA A 179 -16.28 10.70 -6.88
CA ALA A 179 -15.24 10.73 -7.91
C ALA A 179 -13.82 11.05 -7.39
N ASP A 180 -13.70 11.66 -6.22
CA ASP A 180 -12.43 12.00 -5.57
C ASP A 180 -11.91 10.88 -4.63
N VAL A 181 -12.52 9.69 -4.64
CA VAL A 181 -11.96 8.51 -3.96
C VAL A 181 -10.87 7.89 -4.85
N PRO A 182 -9.60 7.85 -4.41
CA PRO A 182 -8.53 7.29 -5.22
C PRO A 182 -8.78 5.83 -5.60
N VAL A 183 -8.57 5.51 -6.87
CA VAL A 183 -8.77 4.14 -7.41
C VAL A 183 -7.68 3.17 -6.98
N GLY A 184 -6.46 3.64 -6.75
CA GLY A 184 -5.33 2.81 -6.31
C GLY A 184 -5.33 2.44 -4.83
N LEU A 185 -6.42 2.70 -4.11
CA LEU A 185 -6.54 2.25 -2.72
C LEU A 185 -6.88 0.76 -2.68
N PRO A 186 -6.46 0.05 -1.62
CA PRO A 186 -6.92 -1.31 -1.34
C PRO A 186 -8.45 -1.37 -1.32
N ALA A 187 -9.03 -2.44 -1.86
CA ALA A 187 -10.45 -2.49 -2.18
C ALA A 187 -11.34 -2.23 -0.95
N LEU A 188 -11.02 -2.81 0.22
CA LEU A 188 -11.83 -2.63 1.43
C LEU A 188 -11.66 -1.22 2.01
N THR A 189 -10.44 -0.68 1.97
CA THR A 189 -10.19 0.73 2.33
C THR A 189 -10.94 1.70 1.42
N ARG A 190 -10.98 1.39 0.12
CA ARG A 190 -11.71 2.18 -0.87
C ARG A 190 -13.21 2.12 -0.62
N ALA A 191 -13.76 0.94 -0.34
CA ALA A 191 -15.17 0.74 0.01
C ALA A 191 -15.56 1.59 1.23
N ILE A 192 -14.76 1.59 2.30
CA ILE A 192 -14.99 2.45 3.47
C ILE A 192 -15.06 3.92 3.08
N LYS A 193 -14.11 4.42 2.25
CA LYS A 193 -14.12 5.84 1.84
C LYS A 193 -15.31 6.21 0.97
N LEU A 194 -15.77 5.30 0.11
CA LEU A 194 -16.99 5.49 -0.68
C LEU A 194 -18.21 5.61 0.24
N GLN A 195 -18.33 4.70 1.20
CA GLN A 195 -19.43 4.68 2.17
C GLN A 195 -19.41 5.91 3.09
N ASP A 196 -18.24 6.31 3.60
CA ASP A 196 -18.08 7.55 4.39
C ASP A 196 -18.52 8.81 3.63
N LYS A 197 -18.33 8.82 2.30
CA LYS A 197 -18.79 9.92 1.46
C LYS A 197 -20.29 9.89 1.24
N ALA A 198 -20.85 8.72 0.97
CA ALA A 198 -22.30 8.56 0.86
C ALA A 198 -23.00 8.92 2.19
N ALA A 199 -22.42 8.54 3.32
CA ALA A 199 -22.94 8.87 4.65
C ALA A 199 -23.04 10.39 4.91
N LYS A 200 -22.12 11.20 4.34
CA LYS A 200 -22.17 12.67 4.48
C LYS A 200 -23.40 13.33 3.88
N VAL A 201 -24.06 12.67 2.93
CA VAL A 201 -25.32 13.16 2.34
C VAL A 201 -26.55 12.44 2.93
N GLY A 202 -26.37 11.71 4.03
CA GLY A 202 -27.43 10.99 4.73
C GLY A 202 -27.71 9.59 4.19
N PHE A 203 -26.90 9.08 3.25
CA PHE A 203 -26.99 7.71 2.77
C PHE A 203 -26.17 6.78 3.70
N ASP A 204 -26.70 6.50 4.88
CA ASP A 204 -26.11 5.60 5.86
C ASP A 204 -27.19 4.88 6.68
N TRP A 205 -26.84 3.72 7.23
CA TRP A 205 -27.67 2.99 8.17
C TRP A 205 -27.60 3.65 9.56
N PRO A 206 -28.71 3.68 10.31
CA PRO A 206 -28.77 4.37 11.61
C PRO A 206 -28.04 3.62 12.73
N SER A 207 -27.74 2.34 12.54
CA SER A 207 -27.04 1.51 13.52
C SER A 207 -26.42 0.27 12.86
N LEU A 208 -25.67 -0.50 13.65
CA LEU A 208 -24.98 -1.70 13.20
C LEU A 208 -25.92 -2.88 12.86
N ALA A 209 -27.07 -2.99 13.54
CA ALA A 209 -27.97 -4.14 13.36
C ALA A 209 -28.51 -4.28 11.91
N PRO A 210 -29.04 -3.21 11.28
CA PRO A 210 -29.42 -3.24 9.86
C PRO A 210 -28.27 -3.62 8.90
N VAL A 211 -27.03 -3.29 9.25
CA VAL A 211 -25.86 -3.67 8.43
C VAL A 211 -25.61 -5.18 8.50
N PHE A 212 -25.79 -5.79 9.68
CA PHE A 212 -25.76 -7.25 9.82
C PHE A 212 -26.94 -7.95 9.15
N ASP A 213 -28.11 -7.32 9.10
CA ASP A 213 -29.25 -7.86 8.36
C ASP A 213 -28.93 -7.90 6.86
N LYS A 214 -28.39 -6.81 6.29
CA LYS A 214 -27.90 -6.79 4.90
C LYS A 214 -26.75 -7.79 4.69
N LEU A 215 -25.82 -7.96 5.63
CA LEU A 215 -24.77 -8.98 5.52
C LEU A 215 -25.34 -10.40 5.37
N ARG A 216 -26.43 -10.73 6.10
CA ARG A 216 -27.07 -12.04 5.97
C ARG A 216 -27.81 -12.20 4.64
N GLU A 217 -28.37 -11.13 4.11
CA GLU A 217 -28.98 -11.08 2.78
C GLU A 217 -27.92 -11.38 1.71
N GLU A 218 -26.78 -10.68 1.70
CA GLU A 218 -25.68 -10.92 0.74
C GLU A 218 -25.12 -12.36 0.81
N ILE A 219 -25.03 -12.92 2.03
CA ILE A 219 -24.63 -14.33 2.20
C ILE A 219 -25.65 -15.27 1.53
N GLY A 220 -26.94 -14.95 1.61
CA GLY A 220 -28.01 -15.68 0.95
C GLY A 220 -27.93 -15.58 -0.57
N GLU A 221 -27.83 -14.36 -1.10
CA GLU A 221 -27.74 -14.08 -2.53
C GLU A 221 -26.51 -14.77 -3.16
N LEU A 222 -25.34 -14.67 -2.51
CA LEU A 222 -24.15 -15.41 -2.93
C LEU A 222 -24.36 -16.92 -2.89
N ALA A 223 -24.99 -17.47 -1.85
CA ALA A 223 -25.22 -18.91 -1.75
C ALA A 223 -26.15 -19.44 -2.84
N GLU A 224 -27.17 -18.66 -3.23
CA GLU A 224 -28.11 -19.01 -4.31
C GLU A 224 -27.40 -19.20 -5.66
N VAL A 225 -26.38 -18.39 -5.95
CA VAL A 225 -25.62 -18.47 -7.22
C VAL A 225 -24.38 -19.36 -7.12
N ALA A 226 -23.70 -19.41 -5.98
CA ALA A 226 -22.43 -20.12 -5.83
C ALA A 226 -22.58 -21.62 -5.58
N LEU A 227 -23.64 -22.07 -4.88
CA LEU A 227 -23.84 -23.49 -4.62
C LEU A 227 -24.11 -24.30 -5.90
N PRO A 228 -24.96 -23.83 -6.84
CA PRO A 228 -25.12 -24.47 -8.15
C PRO A 228 -23.84 -24.40 -9.00
N ALA A 229 -22.98 -23.41 -8.77
CA ALA A 229 -21.73 -23.22 -9.50
C ALA A 229 -20.54 -23.99 -8.92
N ASP A 230 -20.69 -24.73 -7.80
CA ASP A 230 -19.57 -25.46 -7.17
C ASP A 230 -19.03 -26.53 -8.14
N PRO A 231 -17.78 -26.42 -8.63
CA PRO A 231 -17.20 -27.38 -9.58
C PRO A 231 -17.10 -28.81 -9.04
N ARG A 232 -17.28 -29.01 -7.73
CA ARG A 232 -17.25 -30.31 -7.05
C ARG A 232 -18.66 -30.91 -6.85
N SER A 233 -19.70 -30.16 -7.19
CA SER A 233 -21.08 -30.66 -7.15
C SER A 233 -21.32 -31.69 -8.25
N SER A 234 -22.41 -32.45 -8.12
CA SER A 234 -22.75 -33.50 -9.10
C SER A 234 -23.20 -32.97 -10.46
N ASP A 235 -23.68 -31.72 -10.52
CA ASP A 235 -24.24 -31.10 -11.73
C ASP A 235 -24.01 -29.57 -11.69
N PRO A 236 -22.77 -29.10 -11.96
CA PRO A 236 -22.42 -27.70 -11.81
C PRO A 236 -22.85 -26.85 -13.01
N ASP A 237 -23.42 -25.67 -12.74
CA ASP A 237 -23.59 -24.62 -13.74
C ASP A 237 -22.32 -23.75 -13.81
N LEU A 238 -21.49 -24.04 -14.83
CA LEU A 238 -20.25 -23.32 -15.09
C LEU A 238 -20.38 -22.33 -16.25
N SER A 239 -21.61 -21.88 -16.55
CA SER A 239 -21.83 -20.86 -17.57
C SER A 239 -21.16 -19.53 -17.18
N ALA A 240 -20.76 -18.75 -18.18
CA ALA A 240 -20.14 -17.45 -17.96
C ALA A 240 -21.08 -16.45 -17.25
N ASP A 241 -22.41 -16.59 -17.46
CA ASP A 241 -23.42 -15.78 -16.78
C ASP A 241 -23.47 -16.08 -15.28
N THR A 242 -23.47 -17.37 -14.91
CA THR A 242 -23.44 -17.80 -13.52
C THR A 242 -22.15 -17.40 -12.83
N GLN A 243 -21.00 -17.53 -13.50
CA GLN A 243 -19.72 -17.08 -12.96
C GLN A 243 -19.68 -15.56 -12.73
N ALA A 244 -20.22 -14.76 -13.65
CA ALA A 244 -20.30 -13.32 -13.49
C ALA A 244 -21.18 -12.91 -12.29
N LYS A 245 -22.31 -13.60 -12.09
CA LYS A 245 -23.16 -13.40 -10.90
C LYS A 245 -22.46 -13.78 -9.61
N VAL A 246 -21.74 -14.91 -9.58
CA VAL A 246 -20.95 -15.29 -8.40
C VAL A 246 -19.92 -14.22 -8.05
N GLU A 247 -19.24 -13.63 -9.05
CA GLU A 247 -18.29 -12.54 -8.85
C GLU A 247 -18.97 -11.27 -8.31
N GLU A 248 -20.13 -10.90 -8.86
CA GLU A 248 -20.95 -9.76 -8.42
C GLU A 248 -21.37 -9.89 -6.95
N GLU A 249 -22.05 -10.99 -6.60
CA GLU A 249 -22.55 -11.23 -5.24
C GLU A 249 -21.40 -11.37 -4.22
N PHE A 250 -20.27 -11.95 -4.63
CA PHE A 250 -19.08 -12.00 -3.77
C PHE A 250 -18.51 -10.60 -3.52
N GLY A 251 -18.53 -9.74 -4.54
CA GLY A 251 -18.15 -8.33 -4.42
C GLY A 251 -19.05 -7.56 -3.45
N ASP A 252 -20.36 -7.75 -3.53
CA ASP A 252 -21.33 -7.08 -2.65
C ASP A 252 -21.20 -7.57 -1.19
N LEU A 253 -20.96 -8.86 -0.98
CA LEU A 253 -20.61 -9.40 0.33
C LEU A 253 -19.36 -8.71 0.93
N LEU A 254 -18.28 -8.55 0.15
CA LEU A 254 -17.08 -7.82 0.58
C LEU A 254 -17.38 -6.35 0.90
N PHE A 255 -18.23 -5.70 0.09
CA PHE A 255 -18.62 -4.31 0.28
C PHE A 255 -19.41 -4.10 1.59
N VAL A 256 -20.34 -5.01 1.91
CA VAL A 256 -21.09 -4.98 3.17
C VAL A 256 -20.20 -5.31 4.37
N MET A 257 -19.23 -6.23 4.25
CA MET A 257 -18.23 -6.47 5.30
C MET A 257 -17.37 -5.23 5.59
N ALA A 258 -16.97 -4.47 4.56
CA ALA A 258 -16.30 -3.19 4.74
C ALA A 258 -17.18 -2.18 5.50
N ASN A 259 -18.50 -2.22 5.29
CA ASN A 259 -19.46 -1.38 6.01
C ASN A 259 -19.60 -1.75 7.49
N VAL A 260 -19.58 -3.05 7.81
CA VAL A 260 -19.50 -3.54 9.19
C VAL A 260 -18.24 -3.00 9.87
N ALA A 261 -17.08 -3.10 9.20
CA ALA A 261 -15.82 -2.56 9.73
C ALA A 261 -15.90 -1.05 9.95
N ARG A 262 -16.47 -0.29 9.01
CA ARG A 262 -16.67 1.16 9.12
C ARG A 262 -17.52 1.54 10.32
N HIS A 263 -18.66 0.89 10.53
CA HIS A 263 -19.54 1.13 11.69
C HIS A 263 -18.84 0.80 13.03
N LEU A 264 -17.96 -0.20 13.04
CA LEU A 264 -17.13 -0.57 14.18
C LEU A 264 -15.85 0.26 14.32
N LYS A 265 -15.58 1.19 13.40
CA LYS A 265 -14.35 2.01 13.34
C LYS A 265 -13.08 1.18 13.25
N LEU A 266 -13.14 0.07 12.51
CA LEU A 266 -12.01 -0.81 12.24
C LEU A 266 -11.40 -0.50 10.86
N ASP A 267 -10.09 -0.71 10.74
CA ASP A 267 -9.44 -0.86 9.43
C ASP A 267 -9.54 -2.34 9.01
N PRO A 268 -10.36 -2.67 7.99
CA PRO A 268 -10.58 -4.05 7.57
C PRO A 268 -9.32 -4.68 6.96
N GLU A 269 -8.44 -3.89 6.32
CA GLU A 269 -7.18 -4.38 5.77
C GLU A 269 -6.24 -4.78 6.92
N ALA A 270 -6.15 -3.94 7.96
CA ALA A 270 -5.37 -4.25 9.15
C ALA A 270 -5.92 -5.47 9.90
N ALA A 271 -7.25 -5.56 10.05
CA ALA A 271 -7.90 -6.70 10.68
C ALA A 271 -7.61 -8.01 9.93
N LEU A 272 -7.66 -7.98 8.60
CA LEU A 272 -7.34 -9.14 7.76
C LEU A 272 -5.86 -9.51 7.84
N ARG A 273 -4.93 -8.54 7.82
CA ARG A 273 -3.49 -8.81 8.05
C ARG A 273 -3.25 -9.51 9.39
N GLY A 274 -3.90 -9.06 10.46
CA GLY A 274 -3.84 -9.73 11.76
C GLY A 274 -4.38 -11.16 11.74
N ALA A 275 -5.47 -11.41 11.00
CA ALA A 275 -6.02 -12.75 10.81
C ALA A 275 -5.06 -13.66 10.01
N ASN A 276 -4.45 -13.15 8.94
CA ASN A 276 -3.47 -13.86 8.13
C ASN A 276 -2.23 -14.24 8.96
N GLY A 277 -1.68 -13.29 9.73
CA GLY A 277 -0.55 -13.58 10.63
C GLY A 277 -0.87 -14.66 11.66
N LYS A 278 -2.09 -14.66 12.21
CA LYS A 278 -2.56 -15.73 13.10
C LYS A 278 -2.67 -17.08 12.39
N PHE A 279 -3.18 -17.12 11.16
CA PHE A 279 -3.22 -18.33 10.35
C PHE A 279 -1.80 -18.88 10.13
N MET A 280 -0.86 -18.02 9.70
CA MET A 280 0.53 -18.41 9.46
C MET A 280 1.21 -18.99 10.70
N ARG A 281 1.05 -18.36 11.87
CA ARG A 281 1.64 -18.89 13.12
C ARG A 281 1.10 -20.27 13.49
N ARG A 282 -0.21 -20.48 13.33
CA ARG A 282 -0.85 -21.76 13.64
C ARG A 282 -0.45 -22.85 12.64
N PHE A 283 -0.35 -22.50 11.37
CA PHE A 283 0.11 -23.44 10.36
C PHE A 283 1.58 -23.81 10.56
N ALA A 284 2.44 -22.84 10.88
CA ALA A 284 3.84 -23.10 11.23
C ALA A 284 3.97 -24.03 12.45
N HIS A 285 3.05 -23.93 13.42
CA HIS A 285 2.99 -24.89 14.52
C HIS A 285 2.67 -26.31 14.04
N ILE A 286 1.69 -26.47 13.14
CA ILE A 286 1.38 -27.76 12.54
C ILE A 286 2.62 -28.34 11.84
N GLU A 287 3.28 -27.54 10.99
CA GLU A 287 4.49 -27.96 10.28
C GLU A 287 5.60 -28.40 11.24
N GLN A 288 5.85 -27.62 12.30
CA GLN A 288 6.85 -27.95 13.31
C GLN A 288 6.53 -29.28 14.00
N ARG A 289 5.29 -29.49 14.43
CA ARG A 289 4.88 -30.72 15.14
C ARG A 289 4.90 -31.94 14.26
N LEU A 290 4.53 -31.83 12.99
CA LEU A 290 4.66 -32.92 12.03
C LEU A 290 6.13 -33.24 11.75
N ALA A 291 6.98 -32.22 11.64
CA ALA A 291 8.42 -32.40 11.41
C ALA A 291 9.13 -33.11 12.58
N GLU A 292 8.70 -32.89 13.83
CA GLU A 292 9.18 -33.63 15.01
C GLU A 292 8.96 -35.15 14.86
N ASP A 293 7.88 -35.55 14.17
CA ASP A 293 7.56 -36.95 13.86
C ASP A 293 8.14 -37.41 12.50
N GLY A 294 8.93 -36.58 11.81
CA GLY A 294 9.46 -36.87 10.49
C GLY A 294 8.40 -36.89 9.37
N ARG A 295 7.27 -36.21 9.56
CA ARG A 295 6.14 -36.12 8.62
C ARG A 295 6.01 -34.71 8.03
N THR A 296 5.21 -34.60 6.97
CA THR A 296 4.85 -33.32 6.34
C THR A 296 3.32 -33.16 6.28
N PRO A 297 2.80 -31.94 6.09
CA PRO A 297 1.36 -31.70 5.91
C PRO A 297 0.74 -32.54 4.79
N GLU A 298 1.44 -32.72 3.67
CA GLU A 298 0.96 -33.51 2.52
C GLU A 298 0.82 -35.00 2.85
N GLY A 299 1.64 -35.49 3.79
CA GLY A 299 1.59 -36.86 4.29
C GLY A 299 0.60 -37.05 5.46
N SER A 300 -0.15 -36.01 5.83
CA SER A 300 -1.03 -36.01 7.00
C SER A 300 -2.50 -35.88 6.60
N THR A 301 -3.39 -36.33 7.48
CA THR A 301 -4.84 -36.19 7.28
C THR A 301 -5.33 -34.83 7.80
N LEU A 302 -6.48 -34.37 7.28
CA LEU A 302 -7.14 -33.16 7.79
C LEU A 302 -7.42 -33.26 9.29
N ALA A 303 -7.86 -34.43 9.77
CA ALA A 303 -8.16 -34.64 11.19
C ALA A 303 -6.91 -34.46 12.08
N GLU A 304 -5.74 -34.90 11.62
CA GLU A 304 -4.48 -34.69 12.34
C GLU A 304 -4.07 -33.22 12.34
N MET A 305 -4.17 -32.55 11.18
CA MET A 305 -3.85 -31.12 11.08
C MET A 305 -4.83 -30.26 11.91
N ASP A 306 -6.11 -30.60 11.96
CA ASP A 306 -7.12 -29.94 12.80
C ASP A 306 -6.80 -30.10 14.30
N ALA A 307 -6.37 -31.29 14.73
CA ALA A 307 -5.97 -31.51 16.12
C ALA A 307 -4.75 -30.66 16.52
N LEU A 308 -3.76 -30.56 15.63
CA LEU A 308 -2.58 -29.70 15.83
C LEU A 308 -2.94 -28.20 15.75
N TRP A 309 -3.92 -27.84 14.93
CA TRP A 309 -4.46 -26.47 14.87
C TRP A 309 -5.13 -26.07 16.19
N ASP A 310 -5.95 -26.95 16.76
CA ASP A 310 -6.60 -26.72 18.05
C ASP A 310 -5.58 -26.63 19.19
N GLU A 311 -4.49 -27.41 19.13
CA GLU A 311 -3.36 -27.26 20.04
C GLU A 311 -2.72 -25.87 19.93
N ALA A 312 -2.41 -25.41 18.71
CA ALA A 312 -1.84 -24.07 18.49
C ALA A 312 -2.76 -22.97 19.06
N LYS A 313 -4.07 -23.11 18.87
CA LYS A 313 -5.08 -22.19 19.38
C LYS A 313 -5.17 -22.17 20.91
N ALA A 314 -4.90 -23.30 21.57
CA ALA A 314 -4.85 -23.38 23.04
C ALA A 314 -3.63 -22.63 23.59
N ARG A 315 -2.45 -22.81 22.97
CA ARG A 315 -1.20 -22.14 23.38
C ARG A 315 -1.26 -20.60 23.29
N GLU A 316 -1.98 -20.05 22.29
CA GLU A 316 -2.14 -18.59 22.15
C GLU A 316 -3.11 -17.97 23.18
N ARG A 317 -3.84 -18.78 23.96
CA ARG A 317 -4.81 -18.30 24.97
C ARG A 317 -4.23 -18.26 26.39
N GLU A 318 -3.04 -18.82 26.60
CA GLU A 318 -2.27 -18.78 27.84
C GLU A 318 -1.35 -17.56 27.86
#